data_AF-A0A4Q6AGF3-F1
#
_entry.id   AF-A0A4Q6AGF3-F1
#
_cell.length_a   1.000
_cell.length_b   1.000
_cell.length_c   1.000
_cell.angle_alpha   90.00
_cell.angle_beta   90.00
_cell.angle_gamma   90.00
#
_symmetry.space_group_name_H-M   'P 1'
#
loop_
_entity.id
_entity.type
_entity.pdbx_description
1 polymer ?
#
loop_
_entity_poly.entity_id
_entity_poly.type
_entity_poly.pdbx_seq_one_letter_code
_entity_poly.pdbx_strand_id
1 'polypeptide(L)'
;MSTSAFLRSLATGLIFCSPFLYSCEGKEQQYTEEIRLMEDTLFKSFPTVNRVSIEVKQDFGSELRITLGDEQLYNGPETGRTDVVSRTADITKHVFTSDKMPEKGKLIFVKEENTIKTDEATWKTYDIPLPSGK
;
A
#
# COMPACT_ATOMS: atom_id res chain seq x y z
N MET A 1 -11.93 65.16 33.69
CA MET A 1 -13.03 64.76 34.59
C MET A 1 -14.02 63.94 33.77
N SER A 2 -14.32 62.72 34.26
CA SER A 2 -15.63 62.01 34.25
C SER A 2 -16.73 62.48 33.28
N THR A 3 -17.49 61.64 32.57
CA THR A 3 -18.04 60.32 32.94
C THR A 3 -18.44 59.47 31.73
N SER A 4 -18.26 58.17 31.96
CA SER A 4 -18.93 56.94 31.51
C SER A 4 -20.36 56.98 30.93
N ALA A 5 -20.64 55.89 30.19
CA ALA A 5 -21.85 55.02 30.23
C ALA A 5 -22.68 55.03 28.92
N PHE A 6 -23.34 53.97 28.45
CA PHE A 6 -23.37 52.49 28.58
C PHE A 6 -24.66 52.06 27.80
N LEU A 7 -24.79 50.79 27.40
CA LEU A 7 -26.01 50.11 26.86
C LEU A 7 -26.39 50.42 25.39
N ARG A 8 -26.86 49.49 24.52
CA ARG A 8 -27.41 48.11 24.58
C ARG A 8 -27.31 47.56 23.14
N SER A 9 -26.82 46.34 22.90
CA SER A 9 -27.53 45.04 22.92
C SER A 9 -28.19 44.62 21.60
N LEU A 10 -28.00 43.34 21.28
CA LEU A 10 -28.79 42.42 20.45
C LEU A 10 -28.54 42.30 18.93
N ALA A 11 -27.83 41.20 18.62
CA ALA A 11 -28.23 40.10 17.73
C ALA A 11 -28.58 40.43 16.27
N THR A 12 -27.93 39.72 15.34
CA THR A 12 -28.53 38.58 14.60
C THR A 12 -27.51 38.12 13.57
N GLY A 13 -27.28 36.80 13.52
CA GLY A 13 -26.20 36.20 12.75
C GLY A 13 -26.38 36.25 11.24
N LEU A 14 -25.26 36.02 10.56
CA LEU A 14 -25.26 35.33 9.27
C LEU A 14 -24.12 34.30 9.30
N ILE A 15 -24.56 33.07 9.53
CA ILE A 15 -23.86 31.86 9.16
C ILE A 15 -23.71 31.89 7.64
N PHE A 16 -22.48 31.93 7.16
CA PHE A 16 -22.12 31.20 5.95
C PHE A 16 -20.64 30.86 6.06
N CYS A 17 -20.35 29.83 6.87
CA CYS A 17 -19.19 28.99 6.64
C CYS A 17 -19.22 28.64 5.15
N SER A 18 -18.33 29.23 4.38
CA SER A 18 -17.98 28.65 3.08
C SER A 18 -17.19 27.40 3.43
N PRO A 19 -17.73 26.17 3.26
CA PRO A 19 -16.84 25.04 3.18
C PRO A 19 -15.98 25.33 1.96
N PHE A 20 -14.68 25.46 2.19
CA PHE A 20 -13.71 25.13 1.16
C PHE A 20 -14.18 23.78 0.60
N LEU A 21 -14.72 23.79 -0.61
CA LEU A 21 -14.76 22.60 -1.43
C LEU A 21 -13.29 22.30 -1.72
N TYR A 22 -12.61 21.70 -0.74
CA TYR A 22 -11.61 20.70 -1.01
C TYR A 22 -12.36 19.68 -1.86
N SER A 23 -12.37 19.92 -3.16
CA SER A 23 -12.29 18.84 -4.12
C SER A 23 -11.02 18.10 -3.69
N CYS A 24 -11.19 17.12 -2.80
CA CYS A 24 -10.34 15.95 -2.82
C CYS A 24 -10.55 15.37 -4.21
N GLU A 25 -9.84 15.95 -5.18
CA GLU A 25 -9.48 15.31 -6.41
C GLU A 25 -8.68 14.11 -5.92
N GLY A 26 -9.42 13.01 -5.71
CA GLY A 26 -8.88 11.76 -5.23
C GLY A 26 -7.78 11.43 -6.19
N LYS A 27 -6.54 11.58 -5.73
CA LYS A 27 -5.35 11.24 -6.51
C LYS A 27 -5.62 9.87 -7.08
N GLU A 28 -5.83 9.82 -8.38
CA GLU A 28 -6.03 8.59 -9.13
C GLU A 28 -4.88 7.68 -8.70
N GLN A 29 -5.20 6.58 -8.01
CA GLN A 29 -4.19 5.66 -7.50
C GLN A 29 -3.48 5.09 -8.73
N GLN A 30 -2.27 5.61 -9.01
CA GLN A 30 -1.52 5.38 -10.27
C GLN A 30 -1.28 3.90 -10.63
N TYR A 31 -1.54 2.98 -9.70
CA TYR A 31 -1.23 1.56 -9.77
C TYR A 31 -2.43 0.63 -9.52
N THR A 32 -3.67 1.13 -9.42
CA THR A 32 -4.82 0.29 -8.99
C THR A 32 -5.03 -0.94 -9.88
N GLU A 33 -4.90 -0.79 -11.20
CA GLU A 33 -5.09 -1.91 -12.13
C GLU A 33 -3.93 -2.91 -12.07
N GLU A 34 -2.68 -2.43 -12.00
CA GLU A 34 -1.49 -3.27 -11.86
C GLU A 34 -1.49 -4.03 -10.53
N ILE A 35 -1.83 -3.35 -9.43
CA ILE A 35 -1.99 -3.96 -8.10
C ILE A 35 -3.03 -5.08 -8.16
N ARG A 36 -4.23 -4.79 -8.70
CA ARG A 36 -5.30 -5.78 -8.80
C ARG A 36 -4.91 -6.98 -9.66
N LEU A 37 -4.32 -6.75 -10.83
CA LEU A 37 -3.89 -7.82 -11.72
C LEU A 37 -2.80 -8.68 -11.07
N MET A 38 -1.89 -8.05 -10.33
CA MET A 38 -0.84 -8.75 -9.62
C MET A 38 -1.39 -9.57 -8.46
N GLU A 39 -2.32 -9.03 -7.66
CA GLU A 39 -3.01 -9.80 -6.60
C GLU A 39 -3.68 -11.05 -7.17
N ASP A 40 -4.47 -10.90 -8.23
CA ASP A 40 -5.14 -12.01 -8.92
C ASP A 40 -4.14 -13.05 -9.45
N THR A 41 -3.02 -12.60 -10.02
CA THR A 41 -2.00 -13.48 -10.59
C THR A 41 -1.22 -14.23 -9.51
N LEU A 42 -0.90 -13.57 -8.40
CA LEU A 42 -0.22 -14.18 -7.26
C LEU A 42 -1.12 -15.21 -6.58
N PHE A 43 -2.40 -14.91 -6.35
CA PHE A 43 -3.34 -15.88 -5.80
C PHE A 43 -3.48 -17.13 -6.67
N LYS A 44 -3.55 -16.97 -8.00
CA LYS A 44 -3.64 -18.11 -8.93
C LYS A 44 -2.35 -18.93 -8.99
N SER A 45 -1.20 -18.27 -8.92
CA SER A 45 0.12 -18.92 -8.96
C SER A 45 0.49 -19.62 -7.65
N PHE A 46 -0.04 -19.04 -6.58
CA PHE A 46 0.07 -19.24 -5.13
C PHE A 46 -1.03 -20.02 -4.42
N PRO A 47 -1.47 -21.25 -4.79
CA PRO A 47 -2.74 -21.79 -4.30
C PRO A 47 -2.79 -22.06 -2.78
N THR A 48 -1.64 -22.15 -2.11
CA THR A 48 -1.54 -22.29 -0.65
C THR A 48 -1.59 -20.94 0.08
N VAL A 49 -1.44 -19.83 -0.64
CA VAL A 49 -1.50 -18.48 -0.10
C VAL A 49 -2.94 -18.12 0.20
N ASN A 50 -3.19 -17.79 1.45
CA ASN A 50 -4.50 -17.41 1.94
C ASN A 50 -4.72 -15.90 1.91
N ARG A 51 -3.63 -15.12 1.82
CA ARG A 51 -3.67 -13.66 1.69
C ARG A 51 -2.56 -13.12 0.80
N VAL A 52 -2.94 -12.21 -0.10
CA VAL A 52 -2.02 -11.32 -0.82
C VAL A 52 -2.36 -9.89 -0.47
N SER A 53 -1.35 -9.05 -0.24
CA SER A 53 -1.51 -7.60 -0.08
C SER A 53 -0.38 -6.92 -0.84
N ILE A 54 -0.72 -5.98 -1.72
CA ILE A 54 0.26 -5.24 -2.50
C ILE A 54 0.15 -3.74 -2.20
N GLU A 55 1.28 -3.13 -1.89
CA GLU A 55 1.39 -1.69 -1.67
C GLU A 55 2.54 -1.14 -2.51
N VAL A 56 2.31 -0.01 -3.18
CA VAL A 56 3.37 0.76 -3.83
C VAL A 56 3.60 2.02 -3.00
N LYS A 57 4.73 2.08 -2.31
CA LYS A 57 5.13 3.25 -1.52
C LYS A 57 5.85 4.23 -2.43
N GLN A 58 5.36 5.47 -2.48
CA GLN A 58 6.00 6.54 -3.26
C GLN A 58 7.08 7.30 -2.46
N ASP A 59 7.23 7.00 -1.17
CA ASP A 59 8.19 7.67 -0.31
C ASP A 59 9.60 7.08 -0.51
N PHE A 60 10.55 7.90 -0.96
CA PHE A 60 11.98 7.57 -1.14
C PHE A 60 12.32 6.50 -2.21
N GLY A 61 11.78 6.73 -3.43
CA GLY A 61 11.89 5.81 -4.56
C GLY A 61 10.71 4.83 -4.55
N SER A 62 10.09 4.60 -5.70
CA SER A 62 8.90 3.75 -5.79
C SER A 62 9.22 2.33 -5.30
N GLU A 63 8.71 1.93 -4.13
CA GLU A 63 8.94 0.61 -3.53
C GLU A 63 7.67 -0.22 -3.58
N LEU A 64 7.74 -1.36 -4.27
CA LEU A 64 6.71 -2.39 -4.27
C LEU A 64 6.87 -3.26 -3.03
N ARG A 65 5.84 -3.33 -2.19
CA ARG A 65 5.74 -4.30 -1.09
C ARG A 65 4.65 -5.29 -1.39
N ILE A 66 5.01 -6.56 -1.40
CA ILE A 66 4.08 -7.68 -1.57
C ILE A 66 4.13 -8.48 -0.29
N THR A 67 2.98 -8.71 0.33
CA THR A 67 2.85 -9.54 1.52
C THR A 67 2.06 -10.80 1.17
N LEU A 68 2.65 -11.97 1.43
CA LEU A 68 2.01 -13.28 1.27
C LEU A 68 1.80 -13.91 2.64
N GLY A 69 0.53 -14.16 2.97
CA GLY A 69 0.12 -14.91 4.17
C GLY A 69 -0.08 -16.38 3.82
N ASP A 70 0.86 -17.21 4.27
CA ASP A 70 0.86 -18.66 4.06
C ASP A 70 1.70 -19.32 5.16
N GLU A 71 1.05 -20.06 6.06
CA GLU A 71 1.73 -20.72 7.19
C GLU A 71 2.74 -21.78 6.71
N GLN A 72 2.42 -22.52 5.65
CA GLN A 72 3.25 -23.60 5.13
C GLN A 72 4.53 -23.04 4.50
N LEU A 73 4.39 -21.99 3.70
CA LEU A 73 5.50 -21.30 3.06
C LEU A 73 6.36 -20.54 4.08
N TYR A 74 5.73 -19.93 5.09
CA TYR A 74 6.42 -19.26 6.18
C TYR A 74 7.31 -20.23 6.97
N ASN A 75 6.79 -21.41 7.34
CA ASN A 75 7.54 -22.41 8.12
C ASN A 75 8.38 -23.37 7.26
N GLY A 76 8.20 -23.34 5.94
CA GLY A 76 8.84 -24.23 4.99
C GLY A 76 10.36 -24.00 4.82
N PRO A 77 10.99 -24.73 3.88
CA PRO A 77 12.40 -24.55 3.57
C PRO A 77 12.67 -23.21 2.88
N GLU A 78 13.90 -22.71 3.04
CA GLU A 78 14.37 -21.46 2.42
C GLU A 78 14.32 -21.50 0.89
N THR A 79 14.59 -22.67 0.31
CA THR A 79 14.54 -22.89 -1.14
C THR A 79 13.14 -22.62 -1.69
N GLY A 80 12.09 -23.08 -1.01
CA GLY A 80 10.71 -22.83 -1.42
C GLY A 80 10.34 -21.35 -1.41
N ARG A 81 10.81 -20.60 -0.39
CA ARG A 81 10.62 -19.14 -0.35
C ARG A 81 11.38 -18.43 -1.48
N THR A 82 12.61 -18.85 -1.75
CA THR A 82 13.44 -18.28 -2.82
C THR A 82 12.80 -18.51 -4.20
N ASP A 83 12.24 -19.70 -4.43
CA ASP A 83 11.51 -20.00 -5.67
C ASP A 83 10.28 -19.08 -5.84
N VAL A 84 9.55 -18.83 -4.75
CA VAL A 84 8.40 -17.91 -4.74
C VAL A 84 8.85 -16.46 -4.98
N VAL A 85 9.99 -16.03 -4.42
CA VAL A 85 10.58 -14.72 -4.71
C VAL A 85 10.90 -14.59 -6.20
N SER A 86 11.55 -15.59 -6.80
CA SER A 86 11.88 -15.57 -8.23
C SER A 86 10.63 -15.51 -9.11
N ARG A 87 9.62 -16.33 -8.83
CA ARG A 87 8.36 -16.33 -9.59
C ARG A 87 7.59 -15.02 -9.43
N THR A 88 7.61 -14.44 -8.22
CA THR A 88 7.00 -13.13 -7.96
C THR A 88 7.71 -12.03 -8.76
N ALA A 89 9.04 -12.08 -8.87
CA ALA A 89 9.79 -11.14 -9.69
C ALA A 89 9.36 -11.21 -11.16
N ASP A 90 9.19 -12.41 -11.70
CA ASP A 90 8.75 -12.58 -13.09
C ASP A 90 7.30 -12.12 -13.30
N ILE A 91 6.40 -12.40 -12.36
CA ILE A 91 5.03 -11.85 -12.39
C ILE A 91 5.07 -10.32 -12.37
N THR A 92 5.91 -9.71 -11.53
CA THR A 92 6.05 -8.24 -11.45
C THR A 92 6.42 -7.64 -12.80
N LYS A 93 7.39 -8.25 -13.50
CA LYS A 93 7.84 -7.81 -14.83
C LYS A 93 6.74 -7.90 -15.89
N HIS A 94 5.81 -8.84 -15.75
CA HIS A 94 4.71 -9.01 -16.69
C HIS A 94 3.53 -8.07 -16.40
N VAL A 95 3.33 -7.72 -15.13
CA VAL A 95 2.22 -6.85 -14.72
C VAL A 95 2.56 -5.37 -14.86
N PHE A 96 3.77 -4.97 -14.47
CA PHE A 96 4.19 -3.57 -14.53
C PHE A 96 4.91 -3.28 -15.85
N THR A 97 4.47 -2.22 -16.53
CA THR A 97 5.18 -1.65 -17.67
C THR A 97 6.44 -0.91 -17.22
N SER A 98 7.40 -0.68 -18.12
CA SER A 98 8.69 -0.07 -17.77
C SER A 98 8.58 1.33 -17.14
N ASP A 99 7.59 2.11 -17.56
CA ASP A 99 7.30 3.47 -17.06
C ASP A 99 6.61 3.48 -15.68
N LYS A 100 6.00 2.36 -15.31
CA LYS A 100 5.33 2.16 -14.02
C LYS A 100 6.09 1.20 -13.10
N MET A 101 7.27 0.75 -13.51
CA MET A 101 8.05 -0.22 -12.75
C MET A 101 8.57 0.42 -11.45
N PRO A 102 8.27 -0.18 -10.28
CA PRO A 102 8.87 0.27 -9.03
C PRO A 102 10.39 0.12 -9.06
N GLU A 103 11.10 1.08 -8.45
CA GLU A 103 12.57 1.07 -8.37
C GLU A 103 13.08 -0.10 -7.52
N LYS A 104 12.29 -0.47 -6.50
CA LYS A 104 12.63 -1.51 -5.53
C LYS A 104 11.41 -2.41 -5.30
N GLY A 105 11.66 -3.65 -4.95
CA GLY A 105 10.63 -4.60 -4.59
C GLY A 105 11.00 -5.40 -3.35
N LYS A 106 10.02 -5.65 -2.49
CA LYS A 106 10.15 -6.50 -1.31
C LYS A 106 9.00 -7.49 -1.26
N LEU A 107 9.34 -8.75 -1.06
CA LEU A 107 8.40 -9.83 -0.77
C LEU A 107 8.48 -10.17 0.72
N ILE A 108 7.34 -10.14 1.38
CA ILE A 108 7.21 -10.35 2.82
C ILE A 108 6.35 -11.59 3.02
N PHE A 109 6.91 -12.60 3.67
CA PHE A 109 6.13 -13.74 4.14
C PHE A 109 5.70 -13.50 5.58
N VAL A 110 4.41 -13.66 5.83
CA VAL A 110 3.81 -13.60 7.17
C VAL A 110 3.15 -14.93 7.49
N LYS A 111 3.14 -15.28 8.78
CA LYS A 111 2.48 -16.50 9.24
C LYS A 111 0.96 -16.33 9.24
N GLU A 112 0.48 -15.12 9.53
CA GLU A 112 -0.93 -14.84 9.72
C GLU A 112 -1.66 -14.66 8.40
N GLU A 113 -2.62 -15.55 8.17
CA GLU A 113 -3.36 -15.65 6.92
C GLU A 113 -4.59 -14.75 6.88
N ASN A 114 -5.11 -14.32 8.03
CA ASN A 114 -6.41 -13.65 8.15
C ASN A 114 -6.39 -12.30 8.89
N THR A 115 -5.22 -11.80 9.32
CA THR A 115 -5.14 -10.54 10.08
C THR A 115 -4.65 -9.40 9.21
N ILE A 116 -5.38 -8.29 9.16
CA ILE A 116 -4.99 -7.11 8.37
C ILE A 116 -3.65 -6.54 8.84
N LYS A 117 -3.40 -6.60 10.15
CA LYS A 117 -2.13 -6.18 10.77
C LYS A 117 -1.32 -7.40 11.18
N THR A 118 -0.06 -7.41 10.79
CA THR A 118 0.95 -8.40 11.17
C THR A 118 2.11 -7.68 11.85
N ASP A 119 2.79 -8.36 12.77
CA ASP A 119 3.92 -7.78 13.48
C ASP A 119 5.17 -7.78 12.59
N GLU A 120 5.68 -6.60 12.24
CA GLU A 120 6.86 -6.45 11.37
C GLU A 120 8.09 -7.18 11.92
N ALA A 121 8.19 -7.38 13.25
CA ALA A 121 9.29 -8.12 13.87
C ALA A 121 9.30 -9.61 13.49
N THR A 122 8.18 -10.14 13.01
CA THR A 122 8.03 -11.56 12.64
C THR A 122 8.14 -11.81 11.14
N TRP A 123 8.27 -10.75 10.35
CA TRP A 123 8.28 -10.83 8.90
C TRP A 123 9.54 -11.51 8.36
N LYS A 124 9.36 -12.37 7.37
CA LYS A 124 10.47 -12.89 6.56
C LYS A 124 10.51 -12.12 5.25
N THR A 125 11.43 -11.15 5.17
CA THR A 125 11.51 -10.20 4.06
C THR A 125 12.63 -10.57 3.09
N TYR A 126 12.32 -10.49 1.79
CA TYR A 126 13.21 -10.79 0.69
C TYR A 126 13.17 -9.64 -0.32
N ASP A 127 14.32 -9.27 -0.87
CA ASP A 127 14.35 -8.32 -1.96
C ASP A 127 13.95 -9.01 -3.27
N ILE A 128 13.07 -8.36 -4.03
CA ILE A 128 12.63 -8.83 -5.34
C ILE A 128 13.58 -8.23 -6.38
N PRO A 129 14.26 -9.04 -7.21
CA PRO A 129 15.11 -8.54 -8.27
C PRO A 129 14.25 -7.95 -9.40
N LEU A 130 13.96 -6.65 -9.29
CA LEU A 130 13.26 -5.89 -10.33
C LEU A 130 14.26 -5.42 -11.40
N PRO A 131 13.89 -5.41 -12.69
CA PRO A 131 14.69 -4.74 -13.69
C PRO A 131 14.71 -3.25 -13.36
N SER A 132 15.89 -2.65 -13.35
CA SER A 132 16.03 -1.20 -13.14
C SER A 132 15.24 -0.47 -14.21
N GLY A 133 14.17 0.22 -13.82
CA GLY A 133 13.51 1.20 -14.69
C GLY A 133 14.57 2.23 -15.11
N LYS A 134 14.74 2.43 -16.41
CA LYS A 134 15.61 3.48 -16.96
C LYS A 134 14.83 4.76 -17.13
#